data_AF-A0A401VTJ1-F1
#
_entry.id   AF-A0A401VTJ1-F1
#
_cell.length_a   1.000
_cell.length_b   1.000
_cell.length_c   1.000
_cell.angle_alpha   90.00
_cell.angle_beta   90.00
_cell.angle_gamma   90.00
#
_symmetry.space_group_name_H-M   'P 1'
#
loop_
_entity.id
_entity.type
_entity.pdbx_description
1 polymer ?
#
loop_
_entity_poly.entity_id
_entity_poly.type
_entity_poly.pdbx_seq_one_letter_code
_entity_poly.pdbx_strand_id
1 'polypeptide(L)'
;MELLWQQRRRNTLVAWPEEVDERLEILVRAAAAAGEQTSRSQVLAALVAAAEAHPETMAELLHAYRRLPAGALADGNTRDDLPTVRAPGPRRTTQH
;
A
#
# COMPACT_ATOMS: atom_id res chain seq x y z
N MET A 1 16.19 20.35 -4.84
CA MET A 1 14.75 20.12 -5.05
C MET A 1 14.23 19.34 -3.85
N GLU A 2 13.16 19.79 -3.22
CA GLU A 2 12.51 19.03 -2.14
C GLU A 2 11.61 17.94 -2.74
N LEU A 3 11.70 16.72 -2.23
CA LEU A 3 10.89 15.59 -2.71
C LEU A 3 9.56 15.52 -1.95
N LEU A 4 8.45 15.21 -2.63
CA LEU A 4 7.11 15.16 -2.03
C LEU A 4 7.03 14.22 -0.81
N TRP A 5 7.74 13.07 -0.84
CA TRP A 5 7.73 12.11 0.27
C TRP A 5 8.48 12.59 1.54
N GLN A 6 9.23 13.70 1.43
CA GLN A 6 9.96 14.35 2.52
C GLN A 6 9.19 15.52 3.15
N GLN A 7 8.04 15.89 2.59
CA GLN A 7 7.21 17.00 3.05
C GLN A 7 6.47 16.69 4.38
N ARG A 8 5.87 17.72 4.98
CA ARG A 8 5.12 17.60 6.24
C ARG A 8 4.04 16.52 6.14
N ARG A 9 4.10 15.53 7.03
CA ARG A 9 3.18 14.39 7.07
C ARG A 9 1.92 14.70 7.86
N ARG A 10 0.78 14.19 7.40
CA ARG A 10 -0.47 14.09 8.18
C ARG A 10 -0.82 12.61 8.33
N ASN A 11 -1.30 12.23 9.51
CA ASN A 11 -1.72 10.86 9.77
C ASN A 11 -3.14 10.64 9.24
N THR A 12 -3.37 9.48 8.64
CA THR A 12 -4.68 9.00 8.20
C THR A 12 -4.91 7.63 8.80
N LEU A 13 -6.06 7.45 9.46
CA LEU A 13 -6.54 6.13 9.89
C LEU A 13 -7.53 5.64 8.84
N VAL A 14 -7.27 4.46 8.28
CA VAL A 14 -8.13 3.84 7.26
C VAL A 14 -8.45 2.41 7.68
N ALA A 15 -9.71 2.00 7.52
CA ALA A 15 -10.18 0.64 7.76
C ALA A 15 -10.63 0.03 6.43
N TRP A 16 -10.17 -1.19 6.14
CA TRP A 16 -10.47 -1.94 4.92
C TRP A 16 -10.80 -3.40 5.23
N PRO A 17 -11.41 -4.15 4.30
CA PRO A 17 -11.45 -5.60 4.36
C PRO A 17 -10.04 -6.19 4.45
N GLU A 18 -9.89 -7.30 5.17
CA GLU A 18 -8.60 -7.99 5.40
C GLU A 18 -7.86 -8.32 4.10
N GLU A 19 -8.56 -8.85 3.09
CA GLU A 19 -7.97 -9.18 1.78
C GLU A 19 -7.33 -7.97 1.07
N VAL A 20 -7.84 -6.76 1.30
CA VAL A 20 -7.27 -5.52 0.74
C VAL A 20 -6.00 -5.14 1.51
N ASP A 21 -5.98 -5.36 2.83
CA ASP A 21 -4.83 -5.11 3.68
C ASP A 21 -3.66 -6.05 3.33
N GLU A 22 -3.96 -7.33 3.14
CA GLU A 22 -3.02 -8.35 2.64
C GLU A 22 -2.50 -7.99 1.25
N ARG A 23 -3.39 -7.53 0.36
CA ARG A 23 -2.98 -7.09 -0.98
C ARG A 23 -1.97 -5.95 -0.91
N LEU A 24 -2.12 -5.02 0.04
CA LEU A 24 -1.13 -3.97 0.26
C LEU A 24 0.21 -4.52 0.75
N GLU A 25 0.23 -5.53 1.62
CA GLU A 25 1.49 -6.21 2.00
C GLU A 25 2.19 -6.84 0.78
N ILE A 26 1.43 -7.44 -0.12
CA ILE A 26 1.96 -8.02 -1.36
C ILE A 26 2.59 -6.94 -2.24
N LEU A 27 1.99 -5.75 -2.34
CA LEU A 27 2.58 -4.62 -3.06
C LEU A 27 3.88 -4.12 -2.42
N VAL A 28 3.97 -4.10 -1.09
CA VAL A 28 5.22 -3.78 -0.37
C VAL A 28 6.29 -4.81 -0.67
N ARG A 29 5.96 -6.11 -0.63
CA ARG A 29 6.89 -7.20 -0.96
C ARG A 29 7.34 -7.14 -2.42
N ALA A 30 6.44 -6.78 -3.35
CA ALA A 30 6.76 -6.61 -4.76
C ALA A 30 7.75 -5.45 -4.98
N ALA A 31 7.56 -4.31 -4.30
CA ALA A 31 8.52 -3.21 -4.33
C ALA A 31 9.88 -3.64 -3.76
N ALA A 32 9.88 -4.36 -2.64
CA ALA A 32 11.12 -4.89 -2.05
C ALA A 32 11.85 -5.87 -2.98
N ALA A 33 11.13 -6.71 -3.73
CA ALA A 33 11.72 -7.59 -4.74
C ALA A 33 12.42 -6.83 -5.86
N ALA A 34 11.96 -5.62 -6.18
CA ALA A 34 12.59 -4.70 -7.12
C ALA A 34 13.77 -3.90 -6.52
N GLY A 35 14.12 -4.15 -5.24
CA GLY A 35 15.21 -3.45 -4.54
C GLY A 35 14.79 -2.16 -3.83
N GLU A 36 13.50 -1.82 -3.82
CA GLU A 36 13.01 -0.61 -3.15
C GLU A 36 12.82 -0.82 -1.65
N GLN A 37 13.46 0.04 -0.85
CA GLN A 37 13.23 0.07 0.60
C GLN A 37 12.04 0.99 0.91
N THR A 38 10.85 0.40 1.09
CA THR A 38 9.59 1.14 1.26
C THR A 38 8.77 0.67 2.46
N SER A 39 7.71 1.41 2.78
CA SER A 39 6.71 1.07 3.81
C SER A 39 5.30 1.03 3.22
N ARG A 40 4.33 0.44 3.94
CA ARG A 40 2.90 0.50 3.58
C ARG A 40 2.42 1.91 3.26
N SER A 41 2.81 2.89 4.09
CA SER A 41 2.40 4.29 3.91
C SER A 41 3.04 4.93 2.69
N GLN A 42 4.28 4.56 2.33
CA GLN A 42 4.92 5.02 1.10
C GLN A 42 4.31 4.38 -0.14
N VAL A 43 3.97 3.09 -0.10
CA VAL A 43 3.24 2.43 -1.20
C VAL A 43 1.87 3.07 -1.39
N LEU A 44 1.12 3.33 -0.32
CA LEU A 44 -0.16 4.04 -0.42
C LEU A 44 0.00 5.46 -0.97
N ALA A 45 0.98 6.21 -0.49
CA ALA A 45 1.26 7.54 -1.01
C ALA A 45 1.63 7.50 -2.50
N ALA A 46 2.39 6.50 -2.94
CA ALA A 46 2.74 6.30 -4.34
C ALA A 46 1.52 5.97 -5.21
N LEU A 47 0.63 5.09 -4.73
CA LEU A 47 -0.62 4.76 -5.42
C LEU A 47 -1.53 5.99 -5.57
N VAL A 48 -1.69 6.78 -4.49
CA VAL A 48 -2.49 8.01 -4.52
C VAL A 48 -1.85 9.07 -5.42
N ALA A 49 -0.53 9.22 -5.39
CA ALA A 49 0.18 10.17 -6.23
C ALA A 49 0.15 9.79 -7.73
N ALA A 50 0.06 8.50 -8.04
CA ALA A 50 -0.02 8.00 -9.41
C ALA A 50 -1.45 7.94 -9.97
N ALA A 51 -2.48 8.02 -9.11
CA ALA A 51 -3.87 7.92 -9.54
C ALA A 51 -4.28 9.13 -10.40
N GLU A 52 -4.89 8.86 -11.55
CA GLU A 52 -5.50 9.91 -12.37
C GLU A 52 -6.76 10.47 -11.71
N ALA A 53 -6.82 11.79 -11.57
CA ALA A 53 -7.93 12.48 -10.92
C ALA A 53 -9.08 12.85 -11.89
N HIS A 54 -9.40 11.95 -12.83
CA HIS A 54 -10.55 12.11 -13.73
C HIS A 54 -11.82 11.54 -13.07
N PRO A 55 -12.96 12.28 -13.07
CA PRO A 55 -14.19 11.84 -12.40
C PRO A 55 -14.69 10.47 -12.86
N GLU A 56 -14.65 10.21 -14.17
CA GLU A 56 -15.13 8.98 -14.80
C GLU A 56 -14.27 7.79 -14.37
N THR A 57 -12.94 7.94 -14.43
CA THR A 57 -11.98 6.91 -13.98
C THR A 57 -12.20 6.55 -12.51
N MET A 58 -12.41 7.54 -11.64
CA MET A 58 -12.64 7.29 -10.22
C MET A 58 -13.98 6.57 -9.98
N ALA A 59 -15.03 6.94 -10.70
CA ALA A 59 -16.32 6.26 -10.62
C ALA A 59 -16.19 4.78 -11.03
N GLU A 60 -15.51 4.50 -12.14
CA GLU A 60 -15.26 3.13 -12.62
C GLU A 60 -14.47 2.30 -11.61
N LEU A 61 -13.39 2.85 -11.04
CA LEU A 61 -12.61 2.18 -10.00
C LEU A 61 -13.46 1.84 -8.77
N LEU A 62 -14.31 2.77 -8.33
CA LEU A 62 -15.22 2.54 -7.21
C LEU A 62 -16.29 1.49 -7.52
N HIS A 63 -16.85 1.50 -8.73
CA HIS A 63 -17.82 0.49 -9.16
C HIS A 63 -17.19 -0.90 -9.24
N ALA A 64 -15.97 -1.01 -9.77
CA ALA A 64 -15.23 -2.26 -9.82
C ALA A 64 -14.97 -2.79 -8.40
N TYR A 65 -14.44 -1.95 -7.50
CA TYR A 65 -14.19 -2.33 -6.11
C TYR A 65 -15.45 -2.81 -5.40
N ARG A 66 -16.57 -2.08 -5.52
CA ARG A 66 -17.85 -2.42 -4.85
C ARG A 66 -18.50 -3.70 -5.39
N ARG A 67 -18.07 -4.20 -6.54
CA ARG A 67 -18.58 -5.44 -7.16
C ARG A 67 -17.69 -6.64 -6.94
N LEU A 68 -16.53 -6.49 -6.29
CA LEU A 68 -15.65 -7.61 -5.99
C LEU A 68 -16.35 -8.58 -5.02
N PRO A 69 -16.44 -9.88 -5.36
CA PRO A 69 -16.90 -10.87 -4.40
C PRO A 69 -15.86 -11.06 -3.29
N ALA A 70 -16.30 -11.57 -2.13
CA ALA A 70 -15.38 -12.05 -1.11
C ALA A 70 -14.46 -13.15 -1.70
N GLY A 71 -13.18 -13.15 -1.33
CA GLY A 71 -12.17 -14.04 -1.86
C GLY A 71 -11.58 -13.62 -3.21
N ALA A 72 -12.06 -12.54 -3.84
CA ALA A 72 -11.60 -12.14 -5.17
C ALA A 72 -10.10 -11.80 -5.23
N LEU A 73 -9.47 -11.49 -4.10
CA LEU A 73 -8.05 -11.16 -4.03
C LEU A 73 -7.20 -12.32 -3.47
N ALA A 74 -7.82 -13.35 -2.89
CA ALA A 74 -7.13 -14.44 -2.20
C ALA A 74 -6.08 -15.15 -3.07
N ASP A 75 -6.45 -15.51 -4.30
CA ASP A 75 -5.54 -16.20 -5.24
C ASP A 75 -4.33 -15.32 -5.58
N GLY A 76 -4.57 -14.02 -5.79
CA GLY A 76 -3.52 -13.05 -6.10
C GLY A 76 -2.66 -12.64 -4.90
N ASN A 77 -3.13 -12.91 -3.68
CA ASN A 77 -2.43 -12.64 -2.44
C ASN A 77 -1.45 -13.77 -2.07
N THR A 78 -1.62 -14.96 -2.64
CA THR A 78 -0.66 -16.05 -2.48
C THR A 78 0.52 -15.84 -3.43
N ARG A 79 1.57 -15.18 -2.93
CA ARG A 79 2.81 -14.89 -3.67
C ARG A 79 4.02 -15.40 -2.90
N ASP A 80 4.30 -16.68 -3.07
CA ASP A 80 5.45 -17.36 -2.45
C ASP A 80 6.78 -16.99 -3.13
N ASP A 81 6.70 -16.48 -4.35
CA ASP A 81 7.84 -16.00 -5.15
C ASP A 81 8.43 -14.68 -4.64
N LEU A 82 7.68 -13.92 -3.84
CA LEU A 82 8.12 -12.64 -3.32
C LEU A 82 8.90 -12.80 -1.99
N PRO A 83 9.87 -11.92 -1.67
CA PRO A 83 10.57 -11.98 -0.41
C PRO A 83 9.62 -11.65 0.76
N THR A 84 9.84 -12.25 1.92
CA THR A 84 9.20 -11.82 3.16
C THR A 84 9.86 -10.52 3.65
N VAL A 85 9.10 -9.43 3.68
CA VAL A 85 9.61 -8.15 4.21
C VAL A 85 9.50 -8.20 5.73
N ARG A 86 10.65 -8.27 6.43
CA ARG A 86 10.67 -8.05 7.89
C ARG A 86 10.44 -6.56 8.14
N ALA A 87 9.30 -6.20 8.71
CA ALA A 87 9.12 -4.89 9.31
C ALA A 87 10.19 -4.70 10.40
N PRO A 88 11.01 -3.64 10.36
CA PRO A 88 11.87 -3.30 11.49
C PRO A 88 10.95 -3.08 12.70
N GLY A 89 11.13 -3.87 13.76
CA GLY A 89 10.34 -3.73 14.98
C GLY A 89 10.43 -2.30 15.53
N PRO A 90 9.51 -1.89 16.41
CA PRO A 90 9.47 -0.54 16.97
C PRO A 90 10.85 -0.14 17.50
N ARG A 91 11.50 0.83 16.86
CA ARG A 91 12.74 1.40 17.38
C ARG A 91 12.37 2.13 18.66
N ARG A 92 12.77 1.57 19.81
CA ARG A 92 12.78 2.30 21.07
C ARG A 92 13.66 3.52 20.88
N THR A 93 13.05 4.69 20.70
CA THR A 93 13.74 5.97 20.89
C THR A 93 14.09 6.04 22.37
N THR A 94 15.31 5.65 22.71
CA THR A 94 15.93 6.03 23.98
C THR A 94 16.09 7.55 23.96
N GLN A 95 15.15 8.26 24.59
CA GLN A 95 15.34 9.66 24.96
C GLN A 95 16.38 9.72 26.08
N HIS A 96 17.44 10.49 25.83
CA HIS A 96 18.34 11.03 26.85
C HIS A 96 17.77 12.34 27.40
#